data_AF-A0A7C0Y1T5-F1
#
_entry.id   AF-A0A7C0Y1T5-F1
#
_cell.length_a   1.000
_cell.length_b   1.000
_cell.length_c   1.000
_cell.angle_alpha   90.00
_cell.angle_beta   90.00
_cell.angle_gamma   90.00
#
_symmetry.space_group_name_H-M   'P 1'
#
loop_
_entity.id
_entity.type
_entity.pdbx_description
1 polymer ?
#
loop_
_entity_poly.entity_id
_entity_poly.type
_entity_poly.pdbx_seq_one_letter_code
_entity_poly.pdbx_strand_id
1 'polypeptide(L)' 'GANLFFQLISKRYEKGSIIISSNKPFEEWGEIFCDDVIASAVLDRLLHHSHIIAINGLSYRTKEKMGATSNN' A
#
# COMPACT_ATOMS: atom_id res chain seq x y z
N GLY A 1 13.52 -2.59 -9.26
CA GLY A 1 12.42 -1.77 -8.73
C GLY A 1 12.57 -1.50 -7.24
N ALA A 2 12.54 -2.56 -6.43
CA ALA A 2 12.58 -2.53 -4.96
C ALA A 2 13.61 -1.56 -4.34
N ASN A 3 14.84 -1.55 -4.84
CA ASN A 3 15.91 -0.68 -4.33
C ASN A 3 15.59 0.83 -4.46
N LEU A 4 14.92 1.26 -5.54
CA LEU A 4 14.54 2.67 -5.70
C LEU A 4 13.42 3.08 -4.74
N PHE A 5 12.46 2.18 -4.51
CA PHE A 5 11.39 2.41 -3.53
C PHE A 5 11.95 2.51 -2.12
N PHE A 6 12.85 1.59 -1.73
CA PHE A 6 13.54 1.64 -0.45
C PHE A 6 14.31 2.96 -0.26
N GLN A 7 15.03 3.41 -1.29
CA GLN A 7 15.75 4.69 -1.25
C GLN A 7 14.80 5.88 -1.11
N LEU A 8 13.65 5.87 -1.78
CA LEU A 8 12.63 6.90 -1.65
C LEU A 8 12.08 6.97 -0.22
N ILE A 9 11.68 5.83 0.34
CA ILE A 9 11.18 5.74 1.72
C ILE A 9 12.27 6.21 2.69
N SER A 10 13.50 5.73 2.55
CA SER A 10 14.62 6.12 3.41
C SER A 10 14.94 7.61 3.34
N LYS A 11 14.82 8.25 2.17
CA LYS A 11 15.04 9.70 2.02
C LYS A 11 13.92 10.55 2.61
N ARG A 12 12.68 10.05 2.62
CA ARG A 12 11.51 10.79 3.13
C ARG A 12 11.18 10.50 4.59
N TYR A 13 11.64 9.37 5.12
CA TYR A 13 11.55 9.03 6.53
C TYR A 13 12.04 10.21 7.39
N GLU A 14 11.20 10.65 8.34
CA GLU A 14 11.40 11.82 9.21
C GLU A 14 11.59 13.20 8.51
N LYS A 15 11.44 13.27 7.19
CA LYS A 15 11.60 14.52 6.41
C LYS A 15 10.34 14.98 5.71
N GLY A 16 9.32 14.15 5.60
CA GLY A 16 8.00 14.57 5.14
C GLY A 16 7.02 13.40 4.99
N SER A 17 5.74 13.71 5.01
CA SER A 17 4.67 12.71 4.98
C SER A 17 4.62 11.92 3.67
N ILE A 18 4.19 10.66 3.76
CA ILE A 18 3.98 9.76 2.63
C ILE A 18 2.60 9.13 2.78
N ILE A 19 1.81 9.13 1.70
CA ILE A 19 0.56 8.36 1.61
C ILE A 19 0.81 7.20 0.65
N ILE A 20 0.50 5.98 1.09
CA ILE A 20 0.64 4.75 0.30
C ILE A 20 -0.69 4.03 0.31
N SER A 21 -1.14 3.59 -0.88
CA SER A 21 -2.26 2.67 -1.03
C SER A 21 -1.74 1.33 -1.55
N SER A 22 -2.08 0.24 -0.86
CA SER A 22 -1.77 -1.12 -1.29
C SER A 22 -3.04 -1.96 -1.31
N ASN A 23 -3.17 -2.82 -2.31
CA ASN A 23 -4.19 -3.87 -2.36
C ASN A 23 -3.67 -5.20 -1.76
N LYS A 24 -2.48 -5.19 -1.18
CA LYS A 24 -1.79 -6.34 -0.61
C LYS A 24 -1.51 -6.11 0.88
N PRO A 25 -1.80 -7.10 1.75
CA PRO A 25 -1.45 -7.02 3.18
C PRO A 25 0.06 -6.96 3.35
N PHE A 26 0.53 -6.45 4.50
CA PHE A 26 1.97 -6.26 4.75
C PHE A 26 2.78 -7.57 4.71
N GLU A 27 2.15 -8.69 5.05
CA GLU A 27 2.73 -10.04 4.98
C GLU A 27 3.16 -10.43 3.56
N GLU A 28 2.46 -9.93 2.54
CA GLU A 28 2.76 -10.20 1.13
C GLU A 28 3.78 -9.20 0.54
N TRP A 29 4.31 -8.24 1.33
CA TRP A 29 5.26 -7.26 0.81
C TRP A 29 6.63 -7.86 0.53
N GLY A 30 6.98 -8.99 1.16
CA GLY A 30 8.16 -9.78 0.83
C GLY A 30 8.23 -10.14 -0.66
N GLU A 31 7.10 -10.58 -1.23
CA GLU A 31 6.97 -10.90 -2.65
C GLU A 31 7.13 -9.67 -3.54
N ILE A 32 6.60 -8.52 -3.11
CA ILE A 32 6.66 -7.25 -3.85
C ILE A 32 8.10 -6.74 -3.95
N PHE A 33 8.88 -6.89 -2.87
CA PHE A 33 10.28 -6.47 -2.83
C PHE A 33 11.27 -7.57 -3.26
N CYS A 34 10.77 -8.79 -3.47
CA CYS A 34 11.55 -10.01 -3.74
C CYS A 34 12.63 -10.26 -2.68
N ASP A 35 12.44 -9.74 -1.48
CA ASP A 35 13.38 -9.77 -0.36
C ASP A 35 12.65 -9.38 0.93
N ASP A 36 12.47 -10.35 1.82
CA ASP A 36 11.77 -10.18 3.11
C ASP A 36 12.53 -9.24 4.06
N VAL A 37 13.85 -9.16 3.94
CA VAL A 37 14.69 -8.27 4.76
C VAL A 37 14.46 -6.83 4.33
N ILE A 38 14.43 -6.56 3.02
CA ILE A 38 14.11 -5.22 2.50
C ILE A 38 12.66 -4.85 2.83
N ALA A 39 11.71 -5.77 2.63
CA ALA A 39 10.30 -5.54 2.97
C ALA A 39 10.14 -5.15 4.45
N SER A 40 10.75 -5.92 5.35
CA SER A 40 10.73 -5.65 6.79
C SER A 40 11.34 -4.28 7.11
N ALA A 41 12.47 -3.94 6.51
CA ALA A 41 13.13 -2.64 6.71
C ALA A 41 12.31 -1.45 6.17
N VAL A 42 11.55 -1.63 5.08
CA VAL A 42 10.60 -0.63 4.57
C VAL A 42 9.44 -0.47 5.53
N LEU A 43 8.83 -1.58 5.96
CA LEU A 43 7.68 -1.59 6.85
C LEU A 43 8.02 -0.94 8.20
N ASP A 44 9.18 -1.24 8.76
CA ASP A 44 9.66 -0.62 10.00
C ASP A 44 9.64 0.92 9.92
N ARG A 45 10.23 1.48 8.86
CA ARG A 45 10.26 2.94 8.63
C ARG A 45 8.90 3.55 8.37
N LEU A 46 8.03 2.85 7.64
CA LEU A 46 6.69 3.34 7.33
C LEU A 46 5.80 3.30 8.56
N LEU A 47 5.82 2.20 9.32
CA LEU A 47 4.89 1.96 10.41
C LEU A 47 5.23 2.72 11.69
N HIS A 48 6.50 3.09 11.90
CA HIS A 48 6.95 3.82 13.08
C HIS A 48 6.14 5.11 13.36
N HIS A 49 5.73 5.83 12.31
CA HIS A 49 4.92 7.04 12.41
C HIS A 49 3.76 7.08 11.38
N SER A 50 2.93 6.03 11.37
CA SER A 50 1.79 5.94 10.42
C SER A 50 0.43 5.86 11.08
N HIS A 51 -0.58 6.20 10.28
CA HIS A 51 -1.97 5.83 10.51
C HIS A 51 -2.39 4.81 9.44
N ILE A 52 -2.76 3.62 9.88
CA ILE A 52 -3.20 2.54 8.98
C ILE A 52 -4.72 2.66 8.81
N ILE A 53 -5.18 2.79 7.57
CA ILE A 53 -6.60 2.82 7.22
C ILE A 53 -6.92 1.56 6.43
N ALA A 54 -7.61 0.61 7.07
CA ALA A 54 -8.10 -0.59 6.41
C ALA A 54 -9.37 -0.26 5.60
N ILE A 55 -9.26 -0.36 4.26
CA ILE A 55 -10.37 -0.10 3.35
C ILE A 55 -11.00 -1.44 2.96
N ASN A 56 -12.25 -1.64 3.37
CA ASN A 56 -13.02 -2.84 3.06
C ASN A 56 -14.29 -2.46 2.29
N GLY A 57 -14.81 -3.40 1.48
CA GLY A 57 -16.07 -3.24 0.76
C GLY A 57 -15.96 -3.57 -0.73
N LEU A 58 -17.09 -3.46 -1.41
CA LEU A 58 -17.19 -3.73 -2.84
C LEU A 58 -16.45 -2.66 -3.65
N SER A 59 -15.84 -3.09 -4.76
CA SER A 59 -15.23 -2.20 -5.74
C SER A 59 -16.24 -1.16 -6.22
N TYR A 60 -15.89 0.12 -6.08
CA TYR A 60 -16.69 1.24 -6.58
C TYR A 60 -16.97 1.11 -8.09
N ARG A 61 -15.98 0.66 -8.87
CA ARG A 61 -16.11 0.43 -10.31
C ARG A 61 -17.19 -0.61 -10.66
N THR A 62 -17.38 -1.60 -9.79
CA THR A 62 -18.38 -2.66 -9.98
C THR A 62 -19.76 -2.18 -9.52
N LYS A 63 -19.81 -1.40 -8.44
CA LYS A 63 -21.04 -0.77 -7.93
C LYS A 63 -21.70 0.14 -8.98
N GLU A 64 -20.92 0.93 -9.71
CA GLU A 64 -21.42 1.78 -10.80
C GLU A 64 -22.01 0.96 -11.95
N LYS A 65 -21.35 -0.15 -12.33
CA LYS A 65 -21.85 -1.05 -13.38
C LYS A 65 -23.13 -1.76 -12.97
N MET A 66 -23.23 -2.25 -11.73
CA MET A 66 -24.44 -2.91 -11.22
C MET A 66 -25.60 -1.92 -11.06
N GLY A 67 -25.33 -0.68 -10.65
CA GLY A 67 -26.34 0.39 -10.61
C GLY A 67 -26.87 0.78 -12.00
N ALA A 68 -26.02 0.71 -13.04
CA ALA A 68 -26.43 0.97 -14.42
C ALA A 68 -27.21 -0.20 -15.06
N THR A 69 -27.00 -1.44 -14.61
CA THR A 69 -27.67 -2.64 -15.15
C THR A 69 -29.05 -2.92 -14.51
N SER A 70 -29.39 -2.27 -13.39
CA SER A 70 -30.68 -2.52 -12.70
C SER A 70 -31.87 -1.70 -13.24
N ASN A 71 -31.70 -0.95 -14.33
CA ASN A 71 -32.78 -0.30 -15.07
C ASN A 71 -33.01 -1.01 -16.40
N ASN A 72 -33.64 -2.18 -16.38
CA ASN A 72 -34.39 -2.70 -17.52
C ASN A 72 -35.48 -3.68 -17.06
#